data_AF-A0A0V8M2E0-F1
#
_entry.id   AF-A0A0V8M2E0-F1
#
_cell.length_a   1.000
_cell.length_b   1.000
_cell.length_c   1.000
_cell.angle_alpha   90.00
_cell.angle_beta   90.00
_cell.angle_gamma   90.00
#
_symmetry.space_group_name_H-M   'P 1'
#
loop_
_entity.id
_entity.type
_entity.pdbx_description
1 polymer ?
#
loop_
_entity_poly.entity_id
_entity_poly.type
_entity_poly.pdbx_seq_one_letter_code
_entity_poly.pdbx_strand_id
1 'polypeptide(L)'
;MKLERKHGFGIMALGCLILTGAVLVFISIPEWGNFIGSYFQGINPDDYSAQVTPLLTTWKSLFSPLLAQVGGYMKAAGIFGGCALSIMGLIALFVGTTIARQSAKSV
;
A
#
# COMPACT_ATOMS: atom_id res chain seq x y z
N MET A 1 29.54 -1.02 23.59
CA MET A 1 28.61 -2.16 23.84
C MET A 1 28.69 -3.12 22.64
N LYS A 2 29.04 -4.40 22.84
CA LYS A 2 28.93 -5.40 21.77
C LYS A 2 27.45 -5.77 21.64
N LEU A 3 26.84 -5.53 20.47
CA LEU A 3 25.50 -6.05 20.20
C LEU A 3 25.58 -7.57 20.05
N GLU A 4 24.79 -8.28 20.85
CA GLU A 4 24.68 -9.73 20.74
C GLU A 4 23.91 -10.14 19.48
N ARG A 5 24.25 -11.32 18.93
CA ARG A 5 23.63 -11.93 17.75
C ARG A 5 22.10 -11.95 17.78
N LYS A 6 21.49 -12.11 18.97
CA LYS A 6 20.03 -12.10 19.16
C LYS A 6 19.37 -10.79 18.73
N HIS A 7 20.05 -9.65 18.90
CA HIS A 7 19.56 -8.35 18.46
C HIS A 7 19.58 -8.24 16.93
N GLY A 8 20.60 -8.81 16.27
CA GLY A 8 20.66 -8.89 14.81
C GLY A 8 19.48 -9.65 14.22
N PHE A 9 19.14 -10.81 14.78
CA PHE A 9 17.95 -11.56 14.38
C PHE A 9 16.64 -10.82 14.65
N GLY A 10 16.52 -10.11 15.79
CA GLY A 10 15.37 -9.27 16.08
C GLY A 10 15.16 -8.16 15.04
N ILE A 11 16.23 -7.47 14.65
CA ILE A 11 16.19 -6.44 13.60
C ILE A 11 15.84 -7.05 12.24
N MET A 12 16.36 -8.24 11.92
CA MET A 12 15.98 -8.95 10.69
C MET A 12 14.49 -9.29 10.66
N ALA A 13 13.95 -9.81 11.77
CA ALA A 13 12.52 -10.13 11.87
C ALA A 13 11.65 -8.87 11.68
N LEU A 14 12.04 -7.74 12.29
CA LEU A 14 11.38 -6.45 12.06
C LEU A 14 11.43 -6.04 10.58
N GLY A 15 12.60 -6.19 9.93
CA GLY A 15 12.74 -5.92 8.49
C GLY A 15 11.77 -6.76 7.64
N CYS A 16 11.63 -8.05 7.94
CA CYS A 16 10.66 -8.93 7.27
C CYS A 16 9.21 -8.49 7.49
N LEU A 17 8.86 -8.04 8.70
CA LEU A 17 7.51 -7.53 9.00
C LEU A 17 7.22 -6.24 8.22
N ILE A 18 8.18 -5.32 8.16
CA ILE A 18 8.06 -4.08 7.39
C ILE A 18 7.88 -4.39 5.89
N LEU A 19 8.66 -5.33 5.34
CA LEU A 19 8.52 -5.77 3.95
C LEU A 19 7.17 -6.42 3.67
N THR A 20 6.67 -7.23 4.61
CA THR A 20 5.33 -7.80 4.51
C THR A 20 4.28 -6.69 4.46
N GLY A 21 4.41 -5.68 5.32
CA GLY A 21 3.57 -4.47 5.28
C GLY A 21 3.66 -3.73 3.94
N ALA A 22 4.86 -3.59 3.38
CA ALA A 22 5.07 -2.96 2.08
C ALA A 22 4.32 -3.70 0.95
N VAL A 23 4.38 -5.04 0.95
CA VAL A 23 3.63 -5.88 -0.01
C VAL A 23 2.13 -5.70 0.16
N LEU A 24 1.61 -5.70 1.40
CA LEU A 24 0.19 -5.45 1.66
C LEU A 24 -0.25 -4.08 1.15
N VAL A 25 0.58 -3.05 1.32
CA VAL A 25 0.33 -1.70 0.81
C VAL A 25 0.31 -1.68 -0.71
N PHE A 26 1.27 -2.34 -1.38
CA PHE A 26 1.35 -2.40 -2.84
C PHE A 26 0.15 -3.08 -3.49
N ILE A 27 -0.49 -4.03 -2.79
CA ILE A 27 -1.68 -4.71 -3.29
C ILE A 27 -2.92 -3.89 -2.93
N SER A 28 -3.12 -3.64 -1.65
CA SER A 28 -4.41 -3.15 -1.13
C SER A 28 -4.70 -1.71 -1.55
N ILE A 29 -3.72 -0.80 -1.46
CA ILE A 29 -4.00 0.63 -1.71
C ILE A 29 -4.28 0.88 -3.21
N PRO A 30 -3.49 0.35 -4.16
CA PRO A 30 -3.81 0.49 -5.57
C PRO A 30 -5.14 -0.17 -5.98
N GLU A 31 -5.49 -1.32 -5.40
CA GLU A 31 -6.81 -1.96 -5.62
C GLU A 31 -7.96 -1.07 -5.14
N TRP A 32 -7.84 -0.49 -3.94
CA TRP A 32 -8.83 0.49 -3.45
C TRP A 32 -8.91 1.71 -4.36
N GLY A 33 -7.78 2.22 -4.85
CA GLY A 33 -7.77 3.32 -5.81
C GLY A 33 -8.40 2.94 -7.16
N ASN A 34 -8.25 1.69 -7.62
CA ASN A 34 -8.93 1.17 -8.80
C ASN A 34 -10.44 1.15 -8.58
N PHE A 35 -10.89 0.58 -7.46
CA PHE A 35 -12.30 0.46 -7.10
C PHE A 35 -12.99 1.82 -7.01
N ILE A 36 -12.38 2.78 -6.31
CA ILE A 36 -12.94 4.13 -6.18
C ILE A 36 -13.00 4.82 -7.55
N GLY A 37 -11.95 4.70 -8.35
CA GLY A 37 -11.90 5.32 -9.67
C GLY A 37 -12.91 4.76 -10.67
N SER A 38 -13.32 3.50 -10.52
CA SER A 38 -14.30 2.84 -11.40
C SER A 38 -15.72 2.80 -10.83
N TYR A 39 -15.97 3.37 -9.64
CA TYR A 39 -17.23 3.23 -8.91
C TYR A 39 -18.47 3.53 -9.76
N PHE A 40 -18.47 4.63 -10.52
CA PHE A 40 -19.60 5.01 -11.39
C PHE A 40 -19.57 4.39 -12.79
N GLN A 41 -18.48 3.72 -13.18
CA GLN A 41 -18.40 3.07 -14.50
C GLN A 41 -19.31 1.85 -14.58
N GLY A 42 -19.48 1.13 -13.47
CA GLY A 42 -20.38 -0.03 -13.38
C GLY A 42 -21.85 0.31 -13.18
N ILE A 43 -22.18 1.59 -12.97
CA ILE A 43 -23.57 2.03 -12.75
C ILE A 43 -24.20 2.36 -14.11
N ASN A 44 -25.16 1.54 -14.53
CA ASN A 44 -26.03 1.80 -15.68
C ASN A 44 -27.36 2.41 -15.19
N PRO A 45 -27.66 3.69 -15.48
CA PRO A 45 -28.88 4.35 -15.01
C PRO A 45 -30.19 3.68 -15.47
N ASP A 46 -30.13 2.90 -16.56
CA ASP A 46 -31.28 2.19 -17.13
C ASP A 46 -31.71 0.97 -16.31
N ASP A 47 -30.83 0.46 -15.45
CA ASP A 47 -31.14 -0.66 -14.54
C ASP A 47 -31.95 -0.21 -13.31
N TYR A 48 -32.18 1.10 -13.16
CA TYR A 48 -32.86 1.70 -12.02
C TYR A 48 -34.21 2.30 -12.43
N SER A 49 -35.11 2.45 -11.46
CA SER A 49 -36.42 3.07 -11.68
C SER A 49 -36.29 4.48 -12.27
N ALA A 50 -37.16 4.84 -13.22
CA ALA A 50 -37.14 6.10 -13.97
C ALA A 50 -37.13 7.38 -13.11
N GLN A 51 -37.59 7.30 -11.85
CA GLN A 51 -37.54 8.43 -10.90
C GLN A 51 -36.13 8.72 -10.39
N VAL A 52 -35.22 7.73 -10.38
CA VAL A 52 -33.87 7.83 -9.81
C VAL A 52 -32.81 8.03 -10.90
N THR A 53 -33.11 7.63 -12.14
CA THR A 53 -32.27 7.82 -13.34
C THR A 53 -31.70 9.24 -13.49
N PRO A 54 -32.46 10.35 -13.36
CA PRO A 54 -31.90 11.69 -13.48
C PRO A 54 -30.90 12.00 -12.36
N LEU A 55 -31.19 11.57 -11.13
CA LEU A 55 -30.33 11.80 -9.97
C LEU A 55 -29.02 11.01 -10.10
N LEU A 56 -29.08 9.74 -10.50
CA LEU A 56 -27.92 8.90 -10.80
C LEU A 56 -27.06 9.49 -11.93
N THR A 57 -27.69 10.02 -12.98
CA THR A 57 -26.97 10.64 -14.11
C THR A 57 -26.24 11.91 -13.68
N THR A 58 -26.88 12.77 -12.90
CA THR A 58 -26.25 13.97 -12.33
C THR A 58 -25.09 13.60 -11.41
N TRP A 59 -25.28 12.63 -10.50
CA TRP A 59 -24.24 12.18 -9.59
C TRP A 59 -23.05 11.57 -10.34
N LYS A 60 -23.31 10.71 -11.33
CA LYS A 60 -22.28 10.14 -12.19
C LYS A 60 -21.48 11.23 -12.90
N SER A 61 -22.15 12.23 -13.48
CA SER A 61 -21.46 13.33 -14.17
C SER A 61 -20.60 14.17 -13.23
N LEU A 62 -21.06 14.45 -12.02
CA LEU A 62 -20.35 15.32 -11.07
C LEU A 62 -19.21 14.59 -10.35
N PHE A 63 -19.46 13.36 -9.89
CA PHE A 63 -18.54 12.65 -9.01
C PHE A 63 -17.61 11.69 -9.75
N SER A 64 -17.96 11.19 -10.95
CA SER A 64 -17.06 10.30 -11.70
C SER A 64 -15.66 10.88 -11.96
N PRO A 65 -15.48 12.14 -12.41
CA PRO A 65 -14.14 12.69 -12.61
C PRO A 65 -13.40 12.87 -11.28
N LEU A 66 -14.11 13.28 -10.23
CA LEU A 66 -13.53 13.43 -8.89
C LEU A 66 -13.03 12.09 -8.34
N LEU A 67 -13.85 11.04 -8.41
CA LEU A 67 -13.48 9.72 -7.93
C LEU A 67 -12.36 9.09 -8.76
N ALA A 68 -12.34 9.31 -10.09
CA ALA A 68 -11.23 8.89 -10.93
C ALA A 68 -9.91 9.54 -10.49
N GLN A 69 -9.94 10.83 -10.16
CA GLN A 69 -8.77 11.56 -9.69
C GLN A 69 -8.33 11.10 -8.29
N VAL A 70 -9.26 10.96 -7.35
CA VAL A 70 -9.00 10.42 -6.00
C VAL A 70 -8.43 9.00 -6.08
N GLY A 71 -9.02 8.14 -6.91
CA GLY A 71 -8.53 6.79 -7.15
C GLY A 71 -7.10 6.79 -7.73
N GLY A 72 -6.81 7.71 -8.65
CA GLY A 72 -5.46 7.92 -9.18
C GLY A 72 -4.44 8.33 -8.10
N TYR A 73 -4.78 9.32 -7.27
CA TYR A 73 -3.91 9.74 -6.17
C TYR A 73 -3.70 8.64 -5.12
N MET A 74 -4.73 7.88 -4.79
CA MET A 74 -4.60 6.74 -3.88
C MET A 74 -3.63 5.69 -4.42
N LYS A 75 -3.69 5.34 -5.71
CA LYS A 75 -2.71 4.43 -6.33
C LYS A 75 -1.29 4.97 -6.21
N ALA A 76 -1.08 6.24 -6.55
CA ALA A 76 0.22 6.87 -6.48
C ALA A 76 0.78 6.89 -5.04
N ALA A 77 -0.06 7.22 -4.06
CA ALA A 77 0.28 7.19 -2.64
C ALA A 77 0.62 5.76 -2.16
N GLY A 78 -0.14 4.77 -2.61
CA GLY A 78 0.12 3.36 -2.33
C GLY A 78 1.48 2.89 -2.86
N ILE A 79 1.80 3.23 -4.11
CA ILE A 79 3.09 2.90 -4.71
C ILE A 79 4.23 3.60 -3.96
N PHE A 80 4.11 4.90 -3.71
CA PHE A 80 5.13 5.67 -2.99
C PHE A 80 5.35 5.14 -1.57
N GLY A 81 4.27 4.89 -0.82
CA GLY A 81 4.32 4.34 0.53
C GLY A 81 4.91 2.93 0.56
N GLY A 82 4.53 2.06 -0.39
CA GLY A 82 5.10 0.72 -0.53
C GLY A 82 6.60 0.75 -0.82
N CYS A 83 7.06 1.67 -1.69
CA CYS A 83 8.49 1.86 -1.97
C CYS A 83 9.26 2.33 -0.73
N ALA A 84 8.72 3.32 0.00
CA ALA A 84 9.34 3.83 1.21
C ALA A 84 9.48 2.73 2.28
N LEU A 85 8.42 1.95 2.51
CA LEU A 85 8.44 0.82 3.43
C LEU A 85 9.43 -0.26 2.98
N SER A 86 9.49 -0.54 1.68
CA SER A 86 10.44 -1.52 1.13
C SER A 86 11.88 -1.11 1.40
N ILE A 87 12.23 0.16 1.18
CA ILE A 87 13.56 0.70 1.47
C ILE A 87 13.88 0.56 2.97
N MET A 88 12.97 0.96 3.85
CA MET A 88 13.18 0.83 5.29
C MET A 88 13.36 -0.63 5.74
N GLY A 89 12.56 -1.55 5.19
CA GLY A 89 12.66 -2.97 5.46
C GLY A 89 13.99 -3.57 4.99
N LEU A 90 14.45 -3.21 3.79
CA LEU A 90 15.75 -3.63 3.26
C LEU A 90 16.93 -3.09 4.08
N ILE A 91 16.87 -1.84 4.52
CA ILE A 91 17.87 -1.25 5.42
C ILE A 91 17.91 -2.03 6.75
N ALA A 92 16.74 -2.34 7.33
CA ALA A 92 16.66 -3.13 8.55
C ALA A 92 17.26 -4.53 8.37
N LEU A 93 16.96 -5.22 7.26
CA LEU A 93 17.58 -6.51 6.94
C LEU A 93 19.09 -6.41 6.80
N PHE A 94 19.60 -5.39 6.11
CA PHE A 94 21.03 -5.17 5.95
C PHE A 94 21.74 -4.92 7.29
N VAL A 95 21.16 -4.07 8.14
CA VAL A 95 21.69 -3.79 9.47
C VAL A 95 21.66 -5.05 10.34
N GLY A 96 20.54 -5.77 10.38
CA GLY A 96 20.38 -6.98 11.17
C GLY A 96 21.35 -8.10 10.75
N THR A 97 21.53 -8.31 9.45
CA THR A 97 22.50 -9.29 8.91
C THR A 97 23.94 -8.89 9.24
N THR A 98 24.28 -7.60 9.13
CA THR A 98 25.61 -7.09 9.48
C THR A 98 25.94 -7.31 10.95
N ILE A 99 25.01 -6.99 11.85
CA ILE A 99 25.17 -7.21 13.31
C ILE A 99 25.30 -8.70 13.63
N ALA A 100 24.44 -9.54 13.06
CA ALA A 100 24.49 -10.98 13.28
C ALA A 100 25.82 -11.59 12.81
N ARG A 101 26.35 -11.12 11.67
CA ARG A 101 27.63 -11.56 11.10
C ARG A 101 28.83 -11.08 11.92
N GLN A 102 28.82 -9.83 12.37
CA GLN A 102 29.90 -9.29 13.21
C GLN A 102 29.96 -10.00 14.57
N SER A 103 28.79 -10.27 15.18
CA SER A 103 28.74 -11.01 16.44
C SER A 103 29.27 -12.44 16.27
N ALA A 104 28.99 -13.12 15.16
CA ALA A 104 29.49 -14.46 14.88
C ALA A 104 31.02 -14.54 14.64
N LYS A 105 31.64 -13.46 14.14
CA LYS A 105 33.11 -13.38 13.97
C LYS A 105 33.85 -13.02 15.26
N SER A 106 33.11 -12.58 16.29
CA SER A 106 33.67 -12.11 17.57
C SER A 106 33.67 -13.17 18.68
N VAL A 107 33.21 -14.37 18.35
CA VAL A 107 33.30 -15.62 19.11
C VAL A 107 34.41 -16.45 18.49
#